data_AF-A0A1X7V986-F1
#
_entry.id   AF-A0A1X7V986-F1
#
_cell.length_a   1.000
_cell.length_b   1.000
_cell.length_c   1.000
_cell.angle_alpha   90.00
_cell.angle_beta   90.00
_cell.angle_gamma   90.00
#
_symmetry.space_group_name_H-M   'P 1'
#
loop_
_entity.id
_entity.type
_entity.pdbx_description
1 polymer ?
#
loop_
_entity_poly.entity_id
_entity_poly.type
_entity_poly.pdbx_seq_one_letter_code
_entity_poly.pdbx_strand_id
1 'polypeptide(L)'
;MKKIPTQRDLLRLFASDANQWQLIGGQLGVNHADLMPLPGQALNNLGMIFNRWLNAYRKVTWRTICNLCEDWPDQLGQAKDRIAKFLSSDRAHGEYGTKPDFDG
;
A
#
# COMPACT_ATOMS: atom_id res chain seq x y z
N MET A 1 0.74 16.48 -11.08
CA MET A 1 0.92 15.98 -9.69
C MET A 1 0.98 14.46 -9.73
N LYS A 2 1.87 13.85 -8.96
CA LYS A 2 1.99 12.38 -8.91
C LYS A 2 0.84 11.88 -8.05
N LYS A 3 -0.08 11.10 -8.63
CA LYS A 3 -1.18 10.46 -7.86
C LYS A 3 -0.85 9.04 -7.39
N ILE A 4 0.34 8.57 -7.75
CA ILE A 4 0.84 7.23 -7.45
C ILE A 4 1.48 7.26 -6.05
N PRO A 5 1.05 6.39 -5.12
CA PRO A 5 1.67 6.27 -3.80
C PRO A 5 3.18 6.06 -3.90
N THR A 6 3.94 6.58 -2.93
CA THR A 6 5.37 6.22 -2.80
C THR A 6 5.54 4.98 -1.95
N GLN A 7 6.58 4.19 -2.21
CA GLN A 7 6.92 3.02 -1.39
C GLN A 7 7.08 3.40 0.08
N ARG A 8 7.71 4.56 0.35
CA ARG A 8 7.93 5.09 1.69
C ARG A 8 6.62 5.30 2.43
N ASP A 9 5.65 5.94 1.79
CA ASP A 9 4.36 6.22 2.45
C ASP A 9 3.55 4.94 2.63
N LEU A 10 3.56 4.03 1.66
CA LEU A 10 2.93 2.71 1.82
C LEU A 10 3.54 1.94 2.99
N LEU A 11 4.87 1.86 3.07
CA LEU A 11 5.56 1.20 4.18
C LEU A 11 5.21 1.82 5.53
N ARG A 12 5.16 3.16 5.62
CA ARG A 12 4.77 3.85 6.84
C ARG A 12 3.33 3.53 7.25
N LEU A 13 2.41 3.49 6.31
CA LEU A 13 0.98 3.29 6.55
C LEU A 13 0.64 1.85 6.92
N PHE A 14 1.40 0.88 6.41
CA PHE A 14 1.20 -0.56 6.62
C PHE A 14 2.21 -1.18 7.60
N ALA A 15 3.04 -0.37 8.28
CA ALA A 15 4.09 -0.89 9.16
C ALA A 15 3.55 -1.81 10.27
N SER A 16 2.37 -1.49 10.84
CA SER A 16 1.71 -2.33 11.84
C SER A 16 1.13 -3.62 11.27
N ASP A 17 0.89 -3.67 9.96
CA ASP A 17 0.29 -4.80 9.24
C ASP A 17 1.34 -5.57 8.45
N ALA A 18 2.63 -5.35 8.71
CA ALA A 18 3.74 -5.92 7.95
C ALA A 18 3.72 -7.45 7.90
N ASN A 19 3.18 -8.11 8.94
CA ASN A 19 3.02 -9.56 8.95
C ASN A 19 2.04 -10.07 7.88
N GLN A 20 1.19 -9.20 7.33
CA GLN A 20 0.26 -9.49 6.24
C GLN A 20 0.88 -9.34 4.84
N TRP A 21 2.21 -9.23 4.73
CA TRP A 21 2.87 -8.94 3.44
C TRP A 21 2.55 -9.95 2.32
N GLN A 22 2.32 -11.23 2.64
CA GLN A 22 1.92 -12.25 1.65
C GLN A 22 0.50 -12.04 1.15
N LEU A 23 -0.43 -11.75 2.07
CA LEU A 23 -1.82 -11.40 1.75
C LEU A 23 -1.83 -10.18 0.83
N ILE A 24 -1.18 -9.10 1.25
CA ILE A 24 -1.09 -7.84 0.51
C ILE A 24 -0.49 -8.10 -0.89
N GLY A 25 0.62 -8.84 -0.96
CA GLY A 25 1.27 -9.17 -2.24
C GLY A 25 0.36 -9.97 -3.17
N GLY A 26 -0.28 -11.01 -2.68
CA GLY A 26 -1.21 -11.84 -3.46
C GLY A 26 -2.38 -11.04 -4.02
N GLN A 27 -3.02 -10.22 -3.17
CA GLN A 27 -4.18 -9.42 -3.56
C GLN A 27 -3.83 -8.25 -4.50
N LEU A 28 -2.62 -7.71 -4.39
CA LEU A 28 -2.09 -6.73 -5.37
C LEU A 28 -1.63 -7.39 -6.69
N GLY A 29 -1.76 -8.72 -6.81
CA GLY A 29 -1.31 -9.48 -7.98
C GLY A 29 0.20 -9.47 -8.18
N VAL A 30 0.95 -9.28 -7.09
CA VAL A 30 2.42 -9.35 -7.08
C VAL A 30 2.83 -10.82 -6.95
N ASN A 31 3.51 -11.31 -7.99
CA ASN A 31 4.24 -12.56 -7.85
C ASN A 31 5.38 -12.34 -6.84
N HIS A 32 5.34 -13.13 -5.77
CA HIS A 32 6.34 -13.16 -4.71
C HIS A 32 6.91 -14.56 -4.51
N ALA A 33 6.64 -15.50 -5.42
CA ALA A 33 7.19 -16.86 -5.35
C ALA A 33 8.70 -16.88 -5.58
N ASP A 34 9.22 -15.92 -6.35
CA ASP A 34 10.65 -15.70 -6.57
C ASP A 34 11.27 -14.73 -5.55
N LEU A 35 10.47 -14.15 -4.65
CA LEU A 35 11.00 -13.47 -3.47
C LEU A 35 11.38 -14.53 -2.44
N MET A 36 12.67 -14.64 -2.14
CA MET A 36 13.09 -15.31 -0.90
C MET A 36 12.68 -14.41 0.27
N PRO A 37 11.69 -14.81 1.10
CA PRO A 37 11.29 -13.99 2.23
C PRO A 37 12.44 -13.91 3.22
N LEU A 38 12.72 -12.72 3.75
CA LEU A 38 13.66 -12.54 4.85
C LEU A 38 12.98 -13.00 6.15
N PRO A 39 13.40 -14.13 6.76
CA PRO A 39 12.76 -14.63 7.97
C PRO A 39 12.86 -13.61 9.10
N GLY A 40 11.77 -13.39 9.83
CA GLY A 40 11.71 -12.41 10.93
C GLY A 40 11.74 -10.93 10.51
N GLN A 41 11.78 -10.61 9.21
CA GLN A 41 11.85 -9.23 8.71
C GLN A 41 10.60 -8.84 7.89
N ALA A 42 9.43 -8.95 8.51
CA ALA A 42 8.14 -8.71 7.85
C ALA A 42 8.04 -7.34 7.16
N LEU A 43 8.58 -6.28 7.78
CA LEU A 43 8.58 -4.93 7.20
C LEU A 43 9.42 -4.85 5.91
N ASN A 44 10.56 -5.54 5.87
CA ASN A 44 11.41 -5.59 4.68
C ASN A 44 10.71 -6.37 3.56
N ASN A 45 10.08 -7.50 3.89
CA ASN A 45 9.30 -8.28 2.93
C ASN A 45 8.14 -7.46 2.35
N LEU A 46 7.39 -6.74 3.19
CA LEU A 46 6.35 -5.80 2.75
C LEU A 46 6.92 -4.71 1.83
N GLY A 47 8.10 -4.19 2.14
CA GLY A 47 8.79 -3.22 1.30
C GLY A 47 9.09 -3.76 -0.09
N MET A 48 9.54 -5.02 -0.19
CA MET A 48 9.79 -5.68 -1.48
C MET A 48 8.49 -5.85 -2.28
N ILE A 49 7.39 -6.22 -1.61
CA ILE A 49 6.05 -6.30 -2.25
C ILE A 49 5.64 -4.96 -2.83
N PHE A 50 5.71 -3.87 -2.05
CA PHE A 50 5.34 -2.55 -2.55
C PHE A 50 6.25 -2.09 -3.68
N ASN A 51 7.57 -2.33 -3.59
CA ASN A 51 8.48 -1.99 -4.69
C ASN A 51 8.08 -2.71 -5.99
N ARG A 52 7.77 -4.00 -5.91
CA ARG A 52 7.33 -4.77 -7.08
C ARG A 52 6.00 -4.29 -7.62
N TRP A 53 5.03 -4.03 -6.75
CA TRP A 53 3.73 -3.52 -7.15
C TRP A 53 3.84 -2.16 -7.86
N LEU A 54 4.63 -1.23 -7.32
CA LEU A 54 4.86 0.09 -7.90
C LEU A 54 5.57 0.03 -9.26
N ASN A 55 6.43 -0.97 -9.47
CA ASN A 55 7.14 -1.20 -10.74
C ASN A 55 6.36 -2.08 -11.72
N ALA A 56 5.23 -2.67 -11.29
CA ALA A 56 4.39 -3.45 -12.19
C ALA A 56 3.66 -2.52 -13.17
N TYR A 57 3.50 -2.96 -14.42
CA TYR A 57 2.67 -2.29 -15.43
C TYR A 57 1.16 -2.44 -15.13
N ARG A 58 0.74 -2.15 -13.90
CA ARG A 58 -0.64 -2.25 -13.40
C ARG A 58 -1.13 -0.88 -12.93
N LYS A 59 -2.45 -0.76 -12.69
CA LYS A 59 -3.06 0.45 -12.14
C LYS A 59 -2.62 0.65 -10.69
N VAL A 60 -1.51 1.35 -10.48
CA VAL A 60 -0.99 1.72 -9.16
C VAL A 60 -1.65 3.02 -8.72
N THR A 61 -2.59 2.92 -7.78
CA THR A 61 -3.33 4.08 -7.28
C THR A 61 -3.61 3.94 -5.78
N TRP A 62 -3.87 5.06 -5.09
CA TRP A 62 -4.39 5.05 -3.73
C TRP A 62 -5.70 4.26 -3.63
N ARG A 63 -6.57 4.37 -4.65
CA ARG A 63 -7.82 3.59 -4.74
C ARG A 63 -7.59 2.10 -4.62
N THR A 64 -6.66 1.55 -5.41
CA THR A 64 -6.37 0.12 -5.43
C THR A 64 -6.00 -0.39 -4.04
N ILE A 65 -5.25 0.41 -3.27
CA ILE A 65 -4.88 0.05 -1.90
C ILE A 65 -6.01 0.26 -0.91
N CYS A 66 -6.88 1.25 -1.10
CA CYS A 66 -8.08 1.39 -0.27
C CYS A 66 -9.03 0.19 -0.47
N ASN A 67 -9.27 -0.22 -1.71
CA ASN A 67 -10.11 -1.38 -2.03
C ASN A 67 -9.55 -2.66 -1.38
N LEU A 68 -8.22 -2.85 -1.42
CA LEU A 68 -7.57 -3.96 -0.71
C LEU A 68 -7.92 -3.97 0.79
N CYS A 69 -7.90 -2.81 1.45
CA CYS A 69 -8.23 -2.74 2.87
C CYS A 69 -9.74 -2.94 3.13
N GLU A 70 -10.60 -2.59 2.17
CA GLU A 70 -12.05 -2.81 2.24
C GLU A 70 -12.43 -4.28 2.06
N ASP A 71 -11.72 -4.99 1.19
CA ASP A 71 -11.94 -6.42 0.93
C ASP A 71 -11.43 -7.30 2.10
N TRP A 72 -10.50 -6.78 2.92
CA TRP A 72 -9.87 -7.48 4.05
C TRP A 72 -9.93 -6.68 5.35
N PRO A 73 -11.13 -6.34 5.85
CA PRO A 73 -11.30 -5.40 6.95
C PRO A 73 -10.72 -5.92 8.27
N ASP A 74 -10.77 -7.23 8.52
CA ASP A 74 -10.24 -7.83 9.75
C ASP A 74 -8.71 -7.76 9.83
N GLN A 75 -8.03 -7.81 8.68
CA GLN A 75 -6.57 -7.79 8.58
C GLN A 75 -6.02 -6.37 8.35
N LEU A 76 -6.76 -5.54 7.59
CA LEU A 76 -6.25 -4.29 7.02
C LEU A 76 -7.16 -3.08 7.28
N GLY A 77 -8.26 -3.22 8.04
CA GLY A 77 -9.20 -2.13 8.29
C GLY A 77 -8.54 -0.89 8.91
N GLN A 78 -7.61 -1.08 9.86
CA GLN A 78 -6.87 0.04 10.44
C GLN A 78 -5.94 0.74 9.42
N ALA A 79 -5.44 0.01 8.42
CA ALA A 79 -4.60 0.60 7.37
C ALA A 79 -5.45 1.55 6.50
N LYS A 80 -6.72 1.21 6.24
CA LYS A 80 -7.67 2.10 5.56
C LYS A 80 -7.80 3.44 6.29
N ASP A 81 -8.02 3.40 7.59
CA ASP A 81 -8.18 4.62 8.40
C ASP A 81 -6.90 5.47 8.39
N ARG A 82 -5.73 4.80 8.45
CA ARG A 82 -4.43 5.47 8.33
C ARG A 82 -4.26 6.14 6.95
N ILE A 83 -4.65 5.46 5.87
CA ILE A 83 -4.60 6.01 4.50
C ILE A 83 -5.52 7.22 4.39
N ALA A 84 -6.78 7.11 4.84
CA ALA A 84 -7.74 8.19 4.79
C ALA A 84 -7.24 9.43 5.56
N LYS A 85 -6.75 9.23 6.79
CA LYS A 85 -6.17 10.30 7.59
C LYS A 85 -4.95 10.93 6.92
N PHE A 86 -4.08 10.13 6.32
CA PHE A 86 -2.90 10.63 5.61
C PHE A 86 -3.28 11.46 4.40
N LEU A 87 -4.19 10.97 3.56
CA LEU A 87 -4.58 11.64 2.33
C LEU A 87 -5.33 12.96 2.55
N SER A 88 -5.93 13.16 3.72
CA SER A 88 -6.53 14.43 4.16
C SER A 88 -5.52 15.41 4.79
N SER A 89 -4.23 15.06 4.90
CA SER A 89 -3.22 15.91 5.52
C SER A 89 -2.57 16.90 4.56
N ASP A 90 -2.13 18.05 5.06
CA ASP A 90 -1.41 19.07 4.26
C ASP A 90 -0.18 18.48 3.55
N ARG A 91 0.50 17.53 4.19
CA ARG A 91 1.62 16.81 3.59
C ARG A 91 1.18 16.06 2.33
N ALA A 92 0.11 15.28 2.41
CA ALA A 92 -0.38 14.54 1.26
C ALA A 92 -0.96 15.48 0.19
N HIS A 93 -1.60 16.58 0.57
CA HIS A 93 -2.08 17.58 -0.39
C HIS A 93 -0.93 18.23 -1.17
N GLY A 94 0.19 18.54 -0.51
CA GLY A 94 1.39 19.06 -1.17
C GLY A 94 2.06 18.05 -2.11
N GLU A 95 2.05 16.75 -1.76
CA GLU A 95 2.76 15.70 -2.51
C GLU A 95 1.90 15.09 -3.64
N TYR A 96 0.62 14.85 -3.39
CA TYR A 96 -0.31 14.13 -4.26
C TYR A 96 -1.46 14.98 -4.83
N GLY A 97 -1.77 16.11 -4.20
CA GLY A 97 -2.87 17.00 -4.57
C GLY A 97 -4.07 16.91 -3.65
N THR A 98 -4.96 17.90 -3.74
CA THR A 98 -6.11 18.08 -2.84
C THR A 98 -7.30 17.15 -3.16
N LYS A 99 -7.27 16.46 -4.28
CA LYS A 99 -8.24 15.41 -4.63
C LYS A 99 -7.49 14.10 -4.87
N PRO A 100 -7.52 13.16 -3.91
CA PRO A 100 -7.18 11.79 -4.22
C PRO A 100 -8.24 11.26 -5.19
N ASP A 101 -7.85 10.42 -6.16
CA ASP A 101 -8.80 9.73 -7.06
C ASP A 101 -9.55 8.61 -6.28
N PHE A 102 -10.24 9.01 -5.21
CA PHE A 102 -11.21 8.21 -4.47
C PHE A 102 -12.53 8.07 -5.21
N ASP A 103 -12.66 8.67 -6.39
CA ASP A 103 -13.78 8.48 -7.30
C ASP A 103 -13.24 8.29 -8.73
N GLY A 104 -13.82 7.33 -9.42
CA GLY A 104 -13.28 6.60 -10.55
C GLY A 104 -14.05 5.32 -10.63
#